data_AF-A0A522PQL5-F1
#
_entry.id   AF-A0A522PQL5-F1
#
_cell.length_a   1.000
_cell.length_b   1.000
_cell.length_c   1.000
_cell.angle_alpha   90.00
_cell.angle_beta   90.00
_cell.angle_gamma   90.00
#
_symmetry.space_group_name_H-M   'P 1'
#
loop_
_entity.id
_entity.type
_entity.pdbx_description
1 polymer ?
#
loop_
_entity_poly.entity_id
_entity_poly.type
_entity_poly.pdbx_seq_one_letter_code
_entity_poly.pdbx_strand_id
1 'polypeptide(L)'
;MTDVLKLPAGLRELVERMLVEGATFEDVCDSVNERGVPLTLQAIQNRYRGDLDLQKRRIEFQVERARALTEALGDPESSDAQLAYAAMLTGLQSLNRKDGTLSLKEAVKGSMERRNLLLKRDLLRMQIAREEQEKGFRRTRLYAEMLKVRLTKAKLAQLQQELKKHENSSTLGRVAMEKIQEIYGLLQIPVIPKDADLEREEKKL
;
A
#
# COMPACT_ATOMS: atom_id res chain seq x y z
N MET A 1 -0.62 12.84 -55.80
CA MET A 1 -0.59 11.62 -54.97
C MET A 1 -0.60 10.41 -55.89
N THR A 2 0.29 9.45 -55.65
CA THR A 2 0.49 8.28 -56.51
C THR A 2 -0.63 7.28 -56.27
N ASP A 3 -1.38 6.95 -57.32
CA ASP A 3 -2.41 5.93 -57.27
C ASP A 3 -1.77 4.55 -57.48
N VAL A 4 -2.33 3.47 -56.90
CA VAL A 4 -1.80 2.10 -57.01
C VAL A 4 -1.74 1.65 -58.48
N LEU A 5 -2.65 2.17 -59.31
CA LEU A 5 -2.70 1.94 -60.77
C LEU A 5 -1.55 2.61 -61.55
N LYS A 6 -0.78 3.50 -60.92
CA LYS A 6 0.40 4.15 -61.52
C LYS A 6 1.71 3.49 -61.11
N LEU A 7 1.66 2.46 -60.26
CA LEU A 7 2.83 1.70 -59.86
C LEU A 7 3.34 0.80 -61.01
N PRO A 8 4.67 0.54 -61.06
CA PRO A 8 5.25 -0.51 -61.91
C PRO A 8 4.53 -1.85 -61.70
N ALA A 9 4.36 -2.63 -62.77
CA ALA A 9 3.60 -3.88 -62.76
C ALA A 9 4.03 -4.84 -61.63
N GLY A 10 5.33 -5.03 -61.42
CA GLY A 10 5.85 -5.88 -60.34
C GLY A 10 5.54 -5.39 -58.92
N LEU A 11 5.42 -4.08 -58.70
CA LEU A 11 5.01 -3.53 -57.39
C LEU A 11 3.49 -3.60 -57.19
N ARG A 12 2.72 -3.50 -58.27
CA ARG A 12 1.27 -3.68 -58.23
C ARG A 12 0.90 -5.12 -57.87
N GLU A 13 1.55 -6.09 -58.51
CA GLU A 13 1.37 -7.51 -58.18
C GLU A 13 1.77 -7.83 -56.74
N LEU A 14 2.84 -7.19 -56.23
CA LEU A 14 3.25 -7.34 -54.83
C LEU A 14 2.16 -6.80 -53.89
N VAL A 15 1.62 -5.61 -54.15
CA VAL A 15 0.54 -5.01 -53.36
C VAL A 15 -0.68 -5.92 -53.37
N GLU A 16 -1.11 -6.41 -54.54
CA GLU A 16 -2.26 -7.29 -54.67
C GLU A 16 -2.05 -8.62 -53.92
N ARG A 17 -0.86 -9.21 -54.05
CA ARG A 17 -0.50 -10.44 -53.34
C ARG A 17 -0.53 -10.25 -51.83
N MET A 18 0.14 -9.22 -51.31
CA MET A 18 0.18 -8.95 -49.86
C MET A 18 -1.22 -8.65 -49.30
N LEU A 19 -2.06 -7.94 -50.04
CA LEU A 19 -3.44 -7.69 -49.64
C LEU A 19 -4.27 -8.97 -49.59
N VAL A 20 -4.11 -9.88 -50.55
CA VAL A 20 -4.79 -11.18 -50.57
C VAL A 20 -4.29 -12.09 -49.45
N GLU A 21 -2.97 -12.12 -49.21
CA GLU A 21 -2.34 -12.90 -48.14
C GLU A 21 -2.73 -12.43 -46.72
N GLY A 22 -3.37 -11.26 -46.63
CA GLY A 22 -3.95 -10.75 -45.40
C GLY A 22 -3.10 -9.72 -44.66
N ALA A 23 -2.03 -9.20 -45.27
CA ALA A 23 -1.20 -8.15 -44.69
C ALA A 23 -2.02 -6.89 -44.34
N THR A 24 -1.54 -6.11 -43.37
CA THR A 24 -2.20 -4.85 -43.02
C THR A 24 -1.92 -3.79 -44.09
N PHE A 25 -2.80 -2.78 -44.19
CA PHE A 25 -2.60 -1.69 -45.15
C PHE A 25 -1.33 -0.87 -44.85
N GLU A 26 -0.90 -0.84 -43.58
CA GLU A 26 0.33 -0.22 -43.12
C GLU A 26 1.55 -1.02 -43.62
N ASP A 27 1.58 -2.33 -43.40
CA ASP A 27 2.68 -3.20 -43.86
C ASP A 27 2.87 -3.15 -45.38
N VAL A 28 1.77 -3.10 -46.13
CA VAL A 28 1.80 -2.97 -47.60
C VAL A 28 2.33 -1.60 -48.02
N CYS A 29 1.95 -0.54 -47.30
CA CYS A 29 2.43 0.81 -47.54
C CYS A 29 3.94 0.91 -47.30
N ASP A 30 4.39 0.41 -46.16
CA ASP A 30 5.80 0.43 -45.75
C ASP A 30 6.66 -0.39 -46.72
N SER A 31 6.22 -1.60 -47.08
CA SER A 31 6.93 -2.48 -48.02
C SER A 31 7.11 -1.88 -49.43
N VAL A 32 6.16 -1.04 -49.88
CA VAL A 32 6.25 -0.34 -51.17
C VAL A 32 7.11 0.91 -51.05
N ASN A 33 7.00 1.65 -49.94
CA ASN A 33 7.78 2.84 -49.65
C ASN A 33 9.28 2.53 -49.49
N GLU A 34 9.62 1.42 -48.85
CA GLU A 34 11.01 0.92 -48.72
C GLU A 34 11.66 0.65 -50.09
N ARG A 35 10.86 0.32 -51.10
CA ARG A 35 11.33 0.12 -52.49
C ARG A 35 11.44 1.42 -53.28
N GLY A 36 11.33 2.57 -52.61
CA GLY A 36 11.58 3.89 -53.15
C GLY A 36 10.39 4.53 -53.88
N VAL A 37 9.19 3.94 -53.81
CA VAL A 37 8.00 4.50 -54.45
C VAL A 37 7.03 5.01 -53.39
N PRO A 38 6.83 6.34 -53.27
CA PRO A 38 5.95 6.91 -52.26
C PRO A 38 4.49 6.57 -52.57
N LEU A 39 3.93 5.68 -51.76
CA LEU A 39 2.55 5.26 -51.75
C LEU A 39 1.89 5.70 -50.44
N THR A 40 0.67 6.24 -50.53
CA THR A 40 -0.09 6.63 -49.34
C THR A 40 -1.02 5.51 -48.91
N LEU A 41 -1.23 5.38 -47.60
CA LEU A 41 -2.17 4.42 -47.03
C LEU A 41 -3.60 4.58 -47.60
N GLN A 42 -4.00 5.82 -47.90
CA GLN A 42 -5.30 6.12 -48.53
C GLN A 42 -5.41 5.57 -49.95
N ALA A 43 -4.33 5.56 -50.73
CA ALA A 43 -4.33 4.99 -52.08
C ALA A 43 -4.55 3.48 -52.05
N ILE A 44 -3.94 2.78 -51.09
CA ILE A 44 -4.11 1.33 -50.89
C ILE A 44 -5.54 1.01 -50.43
N GLN A 45 -6.08 1.78 -49.49
CA GLN A 45 -7.46 1.62 -49.02
C GLN A 45 -8.47 1.84 -50.15
N ASN A 46 -8.27 2.87 -50.98
CA ASN A 46 -9.14 3.14 -52.11
C ASN A 46 -9.07 2.02 -53.16
N ARG A 47 -7.87 1.51 -53.46
CA ARG A 47 -7.70 0.36 -54.36
C ARG A 47 -8.40 -0.89 -53.83
N TYR A 48 -8.22 -1.21 -52.55
CA TYR A 48 -8.86 -2.36 -51.92
C TYR A 48 -10.39 -2.24 -51.89
N ARG A 49 -10.92 -1.05 -51.57
CA ARG A 49 -12.37 -0.80 -51.53
C ARG A 49 -13.01 -0.78 -52.92
N GLY A 50 -12.26 -0.36 -53.94
CA GLY A 50 -12.72 -0.28 -55.33
C GLY A 50 -12.66 -1.59 -56.12
N ASP A 51 -12.06 -2.65 -55.57
CA ASP A 51 -11.86 -3.93 -56.27
C ASP A 51 -12.51 -5.09 -55.49
N LEU A 52 -13.73 -5.45 -55.89
CA LEU A 52 -14.51 -6.50 -55.23
C LEU A 52 -13.90 -7.89 -55.42
N ASP A 53 -13.23 -8.15 -56.53
CA ASP A 53 -12.57 -9.43 -56.79
C ASP A 53 -11.38 -9.63 -55.85
N LEU A 54 -10.64 -8.56 -55.57
CA LEU A 54 -9.53 -8.58 -54.62
C LEU A 54 -10.03 -8.82 -53.18
N GLN A 55 -11.16 -8.23 -52.80
CA GLN A 55 -11.80 -8.50 -51.50
C GLN A 55 -12.24 -9.96 -51.39
N LYS A 56 -12.86 -10.50 -52.45
CA LYS A 56 -13.30 -11.89 -52.49
C LYS A 56 -12.13 -12.86 -52.35
N ARG A 57 -11.04 -12.65 -53.11
CA ARG A 57 -9.81 -13.46 -53.03
C ARG A 57 -9.19 -13.42 -51.63
N ARG A 58 -9.17 -12.26 -50.98
CA ARG A 58 -8.68 -12.14 -49.60
C ARG A 58 -9.54 -12.94 -48.62
N ILE A 59 -10.86 -12.88 -48.74
CA ILE A 59 -11.79 -13.63 -47.88
C ILE A 59 -11.60 -15.14 -48.10
N GLU A 60 -11.52 -15.59 -49.35
CA GLU A 60 -11.27 -17.00 -49.69
C GLU A 60 -9.96 -17.49 -49.06
N PHE A 61 -8.88 -16.74 -49.24
CA PHE A 61 -7.58 -17.07 -48.64
C PHE A 61 -7.63 -17.12 -47.11
N GLN A 62 -8.32 -16.18 -46.46
CA GLN A 62 -8.49 -16.17 -45.01
C GLN A 62 -9.32 -17.37 -44.51
N VAL A 63 -10.37 -17.75 -45.24
CA VAL A 63 -11.19 -18.92 -44.92
C VAL A 63 -10.38 -20.21 -45.07
N GLU A 64 -9.57 -20.33 -46.12
CA GLU A 64 -8.68 -21.48 -46.33
C GLU A 64 -7.65 -21.60 -45.19
N ARG A 65 -7.02 -20.49 -44.81
CA ARG A 65 -6.08 -20.49 -43.67
C ARG A 65 -6.78 -20.79 -42.34
N ALA A 66 -7.98 -20.28 -42.12
CA ALA A 66 -8.75 -20.59 -40.92
C ALA A 66 -9.09 -22.09 -40.85
N ARG A 67 -9.48 -22.70 -41.97
CA ARG A 67 -9.72 -24.14 -42.06
C ARG A 67 -8.46 -24.95 -41.76
N ALA A 68 -7.33 -24.60 -42.38
CA ALA A 68 -6.04 -25.24 -42.11
C ALA A 68 -5.63 -25.13 -40.64
N LEU A 69 -5.86 -23.98 -39.99
CA LEU A 69 -5.61 -23.79 -38.56
C LEU A 69 -6.54 -24.63 -37.69
N THR A 70 -7.82 -24.75 -38.04
CA THR A 70 -8.76 -25.61 -37.31
C THR A 70 -8.45 -27.09 -37.45
N GLU A 71 -7.97 -27.51 -38.62
CA GLU A 71 -7.51 -28.89 -38.86
C GLU A 71 -6.23 -29.19 -38.07
N ALA A 72 -5.28 -28.25 -38.04
CA ALA A 72 -4.05 -28.37 -37.25
C ALA A 72 -4.31 -28.47 -35.73
N LEU A 73 -5.38 -27.84 -35.24
CA LEU A 73 -5.81 -27.92 -33.83
C LEU A 73 -6.51 -29.26 -33.48
N GLY A 74 -6.75 -30.14 -34.44
CA GLY A 74 -7.35 -31.45 -34.22
C GLY A 74 -6.48 -32.41 -33.40
N ASP A 75 -5.15 -32.21 -33.37
CA ASP A 75 -4.21 -32.98 -32.56
C ASP A 75 -3.38 -32.05 -31.64
N PRO A 76 -3.76 -31.90 -30.36
CA PRO A 76 -3.20 -30.89 -29.46
C PRO A 76 -1.71 -31.09 -29.10
N GLU A 77 -1.13 -32.27 -29.32
CA GLU A 77 0.29 -32.54 -29.05
C GLU A 77 1.19 -32.30 -30.28
N SER A 78 0.61 -32.00 -31.45
CA SER A 78 1.37 -31.71 -32.66
C SER A 78 2.04 -30.33 -32.60
N SER A 79 3.24 -30.22 -33.18
CA SER A 79 3.93 -28.94 -33.39
C SER A 79 3.07 -27.93 -34.15
N ASP A 80 2.23 -28.42 -35.04
CA ASP A 80 1.36 -27.59 -35.88
C ASP A 80 0.19 -27.01 -35.07
N ALA A 81 -0.31 -27.74 -34.06
CA ALA A 81 -1.32 -27.25 -33.13
C ALA A 81 -0.76 -26.14 -32.23
N GLN A 82 0.48 -26.29 -31.75
CA GLN A 82 1.15 -25.25 -30.96
C GLN A 82 1.38 -23.98 -31.78
N LEU A 83 1.77 -24.12 -33.05
CA LEU A 83 1.94 -23.00 -33.98
C LEU A 83 0.60 -22.33 -34.31
N ALA A 84 -0.46 -23.12 -34.53
CA ALA A 84 -1.81 -22.60 -34.73
C ALA A 84 -2.32 -21.83 -33.50
N TYR A 85 -2.08 -22.36 -32.30
CA TYR A 85 -2.42 -21.70 -31.05
C TYR A 85 -1.66 -20.37 -30.86
N ALA A 86 -0.36 -20.36 -31.14
CA ALA A 86 0.45 -19.14 -31.09
C ALA A 86 -0.01 -18.09 -32.12
N ALA A 87 -0.39 -18.53 -33.33
CA ALA A 87 -0.95 -17.65 -34.36
C ALA A 87 -2.30 -17.05 -33.94
N MET A 88 -3.19 -17.83 -33.33
CA MET A 88 -4.46 -17.33 -32.79
C MET A 88 -4.25 -16.31 -31.66
N LEU A 89 -3.35 -16.59 -30.72
CA LEU A 89 -3.02 -15.66 -29.63
C LEU A 89 -2.43 -14.34 -30.15
N THR A 90 -1.53 -14.43 -31.14
CA THR A 90 -0.94 -13.25 -31.78
C THR A 90 -2.00 -12.47 -32.57
N GLY A 91 -2.92 -13.17 -33.24
CA GLY A 91 -4.09 -12.57 -33.90
C GLY A 91 -4.95 -11.77 -32.91
N LEU A 92 -5.26 -12.33 -31.74
CA LEU A 92 -6.00 -11.65 -30.67
C LEU A 92 -5.25 -10.41 -30.15
N GLN A 93 -3.93 -10.49 -30.01
CA GLN A 93 -3.10 -9.33 -29.64
C GLN A 93 -3.12 -8.25 -30.73
N SER A 94 -3.16 -8.63 -32.01
CA SER A 94 -3.23 -7.68 -33.14
C SER A 94 -4.59 -6.99 -33.25
N LEU A 95 -5.68 -7.68 -32.90
CA LEU A 95 -7.00 -7.06 -32.79
C LEU A 95 -7.03 -6.02 -31.66
N ASN A 96 -6.35 -6.30 -30.55
CA ASN A 96 -6.14 -5.31 -29.49
C ASN A 96 -5.29 -4.10 -29.94
N ARG A 97 -4.55 -4.15 -31.05
CA ARG A 97 -3.84 -2.97 -31.58
C ARG A 97 -4.79 -1.92 -32.18
N LYS A 98 -5.99 -2.30 -32.65
CA LYS A 98 -6.96 -1.34 -33.22
C LYS A 98 -7.58 -0.42 -32.17
N ASP A 99 -7.67 -0.86 -30.92
CA ASP A 99 -8.11 -0.05 -29.77
C ASP A 99 -6.95 0.41 -28.87
N GLY A 100 -5.78 -0.22 -28.99
CA GLY A 100 -4.61 0.02 -28.17
C GLY A 100 -3.40 0.37 -29.03
N THR A 101 -3.27 1.65 -29.39
CA THR A 101 -1.94 2.23 -29.36
C THR A 101 -1.54 2.28 -27.90
N LEU A 102 -1.11 1.13 -27.36
CA LEU A 102 -0.51 1.02 -26.05
C LEU A 102 0.83 1.75 -26.17
N SER A 103 0.73 3.08 -26.07
CA SER A 103 1.85 3.99 -26.18
C SER A 103 2.87 3.51 -25.16
N LEU A 104 4.16 3.58 -25.48
CA LEU A 104 5.22 3.28 -24.52
C LEU A 104 4.98 4.06 -23.20
N LYS A 105 4.32 5.22 -23.27
CA LYS A 105 3.83 6.01 -22.14
C LYS A 105 2.79 5.28 -21.28
N GLU A 106 1.83 4.57 -21.86
CA GLU A 106 0.79 3.82 -21.14
C GLU A 106 1.34 2.54 -20.52
N ALA A 107 2.24 1.84 -21.21
CA ALA A 107 2.95 0.70 -20.64
C ALA A 107 3.80 1.11 -19.43
N VAL A 108 4.52 2.23 -19.53
CA VAL A 108 5.28 2.84 -18.43
C VAL A 108 4.34 3.30 -17.32
N LYS A 109 3.23 3.96 -17.64
CA LYS A 109 2.23 4.42 -16.67
C LYS A 109 1.64 3.23 -15.89
N GLY A 110 1.22 2.17 -16.57
CA GLY A 110 0.70 0.96 -15.92
C GLY A 110 1.73 0.21 -15.08
N SER A 111 3.01 0.27 -15.43
CA SER A 111 4.11 -0.25 -14.59
C SER A 111 4.32 0.60 -13.34
N MET A 112 4.31 1.93 -13.49
CA MET A 112 4.43 2.87 -12.38
C MET A 112 3.24 2.79 -11.42
N GLU A 113 2.02 2.64 -11.93
CA GLU A 113 0.80 2.46 -11.12
C GLU A 113 0.86 1.16 -10.31
N ARG A 114 1.27 0.05 -10.93
CA ARG A 114 1.50 -1.22 -10.22
C ARG A 114 2.54 -1.06 -9.11
N ARG A 115 3.66 -0.38 -9.39
CA ARG A 115 4.69 -0.11 -8.38
C ARG A 115 4.19 0.80 -7.26
N ASN A 116 3.39 1.80 -7.58
CA ASN A 116 2.76 2.69 -6.61
C ASN A 116 1.80 1.93 -5.69
N LEU A 117 0.99 1.02 -6.23
CA LEU A 117 0.10 0.15 -5.46
C LEU A 117 0.88 -0.76 -4.50
N LEU A 118 1.99 -1.35 -4.95
CA LEU A 118 2.86 -2.16 -4.08
C LEU A 118 3.45 -1.32 -2.94
N LEU A 119 3.99 -0.13 -3.25
CA LEU A 119 4.53 0.79 -2.25
C LEU A 119 3.48 1.23 -1.23
N LYS A 120 2.25 1.54 -1.68
CA LYS A 120 1.13 1.85 -0.78
C LYS A 120 0.79 0.68 0.13
N ARG A 121 0.77 -0.54 -0.40
CA ARG A 121 0.53 -1.76 0.40
C ARG A 121 1.61 -1.94 1.46
N ASP A 122 2.87 -1.74 1.10
CA ASP A 122 4.00 -1.90 2.02
C ASP A 122 4.00 -0.80 3.09
N LEU A 123 3.65 0.44 2.72
CA LEU A 123 3.43 1.54 3.68
C LEU A 123 2.34 1.20 4.70
N LEU A 124 1.20 0.68 4.26
CA LEU A 124 0.12 0.26 5.15
C LEU A 124 0.56 -0.85 6.11
N ARG A 125 1.33 -1.82 5.61
CA ARG A 125 1.91 -2.89 6.45
C ARG A 125 2.86 -2.32 7.52
N MET A 126 3.72 -1.37 7.15
CA MET A 126 4.62 -0.71 8.10
C MET A 126 3.84 0.11 9.14
N GLN A 127 2.76 0.78 8.75
CA GLN A 127 1.90 1.52 9.69
C GLN A 127 1.25 0.59 10.72
N ILE A 128 0.68 -0.54 10.27
CA ILE A 128 0.08 -1.54 11.16
C ILE A 128 1.12 -2.08 12.14
N ALA A 129 2.31 -2.47 11.64
CA ALA A 129 3.38 -2.97 12.50
C ALA A 129 3.84 -1.92 13.53
N ARG A 130 3.92 -0.64 13.14
CA ARG A 130 4.24 0.47 14.04
C ARG A 130 3.18 0.66 15.12
N GLU A 131 1.89 0.60 14.76
CA GLU A 131 0.81 0.71 15.75
C GLU A 131 0.83 -0.44 16.76
N GLU A 132 1.12 -1.66 16.32
CA GLU A 132 1.28 -2.82 17.21
C GLU A 132 2.43 -2.63 18.19
N GLN A 133 3.58 -2.16 17.71
CA GLN A 133 4.73 -1.84 18.56
C GLN A 133 4.40 -0.72 19.56
N GLU A 134 3.72 0.34 19.13
CA GLU A 134 3.29 1.42 20.02
C GLU A 134 2.30 0.92 21.10
N LYS A 135 1.35 0.05 20.74
CA LYS A 135 0.44 -0.57 21.71
C LYS A 135 1.22 -1.39 22.75
N GLY A 136 2.21 -2.17 22.31
CA GLY A 136 3.12 -2.90 23.20
C GLY A 136 3.87 -1.97 24.15
N PHE A 137 4.48 -0.91 23.61
CA PHE A 137 5.21 0.08 24.41
C PHE A 137 4.33 0.79 25.43
N ARG A 138 3.10 1.18 25.06
CA ARG A 138 2.12 1.79 25.98
C ARG A 138 1.76 0.85 27.12
N ARG A 139 1.53 -0.44 26.84
CA ARG A 139 1.25 -1.46 27.87
C ARG A 139 2.41 -1.62 28.84
N THR A 140 3.63 -1.76 28.34
CA THR A 140 4.84 -1.89 29.17
C THR A 140 5.06 -0.65 30.03
N ARG A 141 4.88 0.54 29.45
CA ARG A 141 4.98 1.81 30.19
C ARG A 141 3.94 1.92 31.30
N LEU A 142 2.68 1.55 31.01
CA LEU A 142 1.62 1.53 32.02
C LEU A 142 1.95 0.57 33.16
N TYR A 143 2.46 -0.63 32.84
CA TYR A 143 2.87 -1.61 33.85
C TYR A 143 4.03 -1.10 34.73
N ALA A 144 5.02 -0.44 34.12
CA ALA A 144 6.12 0.19 34.86
C ALA A 144 5.62 1.30 35.81
N GLU A 145 4.69 2.14 35.36
CA GLU A 145 4.09 3.18 36.23
C GLU A 145 3.26 2.57 37.37
N MET A 146 2.48 1.50 37.10
CA MET A 146 1.77 0.78 38.17
C MET A 146 2.73 0.19 39.21
N LEU A 147 3.85 -0.40 38.78
CA LEU A 147 4.87 -0.91 39.69
C LEU A 147 5.51 0.20 40.53
N LYS A 148 5.82 1.35 39.94
CA LYS A 148 6.32 2.52 40.68
C LYS A 148 5.34 2.93 41.77
N VAL A 149 4.04 3.03 41.45
CA VAL A 149 3.00 3.38 42.41
C VAL A 149 2.89 2.35 43.54
N ARG A 150 3.01 1.05 43.25
CA ARG A 150 3.03 0.01 44.29
C ARG A 150 4.23 0.15 45.20
N LEU A 151 5.40 0.42 44.64
CA LEU A 151 6.65 0.59 45.38
C LEU A 151 6.62 1.84 46.27
N THR A 152 6.09 2.96 45.76
CA THR A 152 5.93 4.18 46.58
C THR A 152 4.92 3.98 47.71
N LYS A 153 3.80 3.28 47.46
CA LYS A 153 2.85 2.91 48.52
C LYS A 153 3.48 2.03 49.59
N ALA A 154 4.30 1.05 49.21
CA ALA A 154 5.02 0.20 50.16
C ALA A 154 6.01 1.02 51.02
N LYS A 155 6.77 1.94 50.40
CA LYS A 155 7.67 2.86 51.12
C LYS A 155 6.91 3.79 52.07
N LEU A 156 5.77 4.34 51.64
CA LEU A 156 4.94 5.17 52.51
C LEU A 156 4.43 4.38 53.72
N ALA A 157 4.00 3.14 53.52
CA ALA A 157 3.58 2.28 54.62
C ALA A 157 4.74 1.96 55.60
N GLN A 158 5.94 1.72 55.09
CA GLN A 158 7.15 1.53 55.91
C GLN A 158 7.46 2.79 56.73
N LEU A 159 7.50 3.97 56.10
CA LEU A 159 7.73 5.24 56.78
C LEU A 159 6.65 5.56 57.82
N GLN A 160 5.38 5.23 57.55
CA GLN A 160 4.30 5.36 58.53
C GLN A 160 4.48 4.41 59.72
N GLN A 161 4.94 3.17 59.49
CA GLN A 161 5.26 2.24 60.58
C GLN A 161 6.45 2.72 61.41
N GLU A 162 7.49 3.27 60.78
CA GLU A 162 8.63 3.87 61.46
C GLU A 162 8.20 5.08 62.29
N LEU A 163 7.38 5.98 61.74
CA LEU A 163 6.81 7.10 62.49
C LEU A 163 6.00 6.64 63.69
N LYS A 164 5.12 5.64 63.54
CA LYS A 164 4.34 5.08 64.66
C LYS A 164 5.24 4.42 65.73
N LYS A 165 6.31 3.74 65.32
CA LYS A 165 7.30 3.21 66.25
C LYS A 165 8.01 4.34 66.98
N HIS A 166 8.34 5.43 66.29
CA HIS A 166 8.94 6.62 66.90
C HIS A 166 7.97 7.35 67.86
N GLU A 167 6.69 7.48 67.51
CA GLU A 167 5.65 8.01 68.40
C GLU A 167 5.45 7.14 69.64
N ASN A 168 5.45 5.81 69.51
CA ASN A 168 5.36 4.90 70.65
C ASN A 168 6.65 4.90 71.49
N SER A 169 7.81 5.08 70.85
CA SER A 169 9.09 5.32 71.53
C SER A 169 9.19 6.74 72.11
N SER A 170 8.26 7.65 71.80
CA SER A 170 8.20 9.00 72.41
C SER A 170 7.76 8.97 73.88
N THR A 171 7.44 7.79 74.42
CA THR A 171 7.48 7.55 75.87
C THR A 171 8.86 7.84 76.46
N LEU A 172 9.94 7.67 75.68
CA LEU A 172 11.28 8.18 76.03
C LEU A 172 11.39 9.71 75.92
N GLY A 173 10.54 10.36 75.12
CA GLY A 173 10.52 11.80 74.91
C GLY A 173 10.03 12.60 76.12
N ARG A 174 9.10 12.07 76.92
CA ARG A 174 8.68 12.70 78.19
C ARG A 174 9.76 12.59 79.27
N VAL A 175 10.31 11.39 79.47
CA VAL A 175 11.36 11.15 80.48
C VAL A 175 12.68 11.85 80.09
N ALA A 176 13.00 11.93 78.79
CA ALA A 176 14.13 12.72 78.31
C ALA A 176 13.87 14.22 78.43
N MET A 177 12.65 14.71 78.18
CA MET A 177 12.29 16.11 78.42
C MET A 177 12.35 16.49 79.90
N GLU A 178 11.88 15.63 80.80
CA GLU A 178 11.99 15.85 82.25
C GLU A 178 13.45 15.93 82.69
N LYS A 179 14.31 15.01 82.23
CA LYS A 179 15.75 15.07 82.50
C LYS A 179 16.44 16.29 81.88
N ILE A 180 16.04 16.71 80.68
CA ILE A 180 16.55 17.93 80.06
C ILE A 180 16.09 19.16 80.87
N GLN A 181 14.85 19.20 81.33
CA GLN A 181 14.32 20.28 82.17
C GLN A 181 15.02 20.35 83.54
N GLU A 182 15.37 19.21 84.14
CA GLU A 182 16.20 19.13 85.36
C GLU A 182 17.63 19.62 85.11
N ILE A 183 18.29 19.18 84.03
CA ILE A 183 19.66 19.58 83.69
C ILE A 183 19.79 21.08 83.42
N TYR A 184 18.77 21.69 82.80
CA TYR A 184 18.77 23.12 82.48
C TYR A 184 18.05 24.00 83.52
N GLY A 185 17.63 23.46 84.66
CA GLY A 185 17.12 24.24 85.80
C GLY A 185 15.80 25.01 85.53
N LEU A 186 14.96 24.52 84.61
CA LEU A 186 13.72 25.21 84.19
C LEU A 186 12.55 25.11 85.20
N LEU A 187 12.77 24.47 86.35
CA LEU A 187 11.83 24.42 87.48
C LEU A 187 11.97 25.66 88.38
N GLN A 188 11.57 26.84 87.89
CA GLN A 188 11.29 28.01 88.72
C GLN A 188 10.08 28.81 88.21
N ILE A 189 8.98 28.12 87.91
CA ILE A 189 7.68 28.79 87.80
C ILE A 189 6.71 28.07 88.73
N PRO A 190 6.20 28.72 89.80
CA PRO A 190 5.27 28.09 90.71
C PRO A 190 3.97 27.75 89.96
N VAL A 191 3.58 26.49 90.05
CA VAL A 191 2.27 26.01 89.60
C VAL A 191 1.23 26.69 90.48
N ILE A 192 0.50 27.66 89.95
CA ILE A 192 -0.71 28.19 90.59
C ILE A 192 -1.73 27.03 90.58
N PRO A 193 -2.19 26.55 91.74
CA PRO A 193 -3.21 25.50 91.78
C PRO A 193 -4.51 26.05 91.18
N LYS A 194 -4.94 25.48 90.06
CA LYS A 194 -6.34 25.58 89.63
C LYS A 194 -7.12 24.60 90.49
N ASP A 195 -7.49 25.03 91.70
CA ASP A 195 -8.65 24.55 92.45
C ASP A 195 -8.79 25.44 93.70
N ALA A 196 -9.50 26.55 93.54
CA ALA A 196 -10.14 27.32 94.60
C ALA A 196 -11.20 28.23 93.93
N ASP A 197 -12.35 27.60 93.68
CA ASP A 197 -13.71 28.11 93.80
C ASP A 197 -14.08 29.46 93.16
N LEU A 198 -15.13 29.43 92.35
CA LEU A 198 -16.41 30.03 92.77
C LEU A 198 -17.54 29.49 91.89
N GLU A 199 -18.32 28.58 92.48
CA GLU A 199 -19.74 28.52 92.23
C GLU A 199 -20.34 29.93 92.36
N ARG A 200 -21.06 30.35 91.32
CA ARG A 200 -22.30 31.15 91.36
C ARG A 200 -22.78 31.20 89.92
N GLU A 201 -23.88 30.50 89.64
CA GLU A 201 -25.17 31.13 89.43
C GLU A 201 -25.11 32.15 88.29
N GLU A 202 -25.95 32.16 87.28
CA GLU A 202 -27.20 31.49 86.96
C GLU A 202 -27.59 32.16 85.62
N LYS A 203 -28.44 31.50 84.85
CA LYS A 203 -29.51 32.16 84.09
C LYS A 203 -29.15 33.19 83.01
N LYS A 204 -29.57 32.78 81.80
CA LYS A 204 -30.53 33.46 80.90
C LYS A 204 -29.95 33.89 79.54
N LEU A 205 -30.68 33.38 78.55
CA LEU A 205 -30.97 33.88 77.20
C LEU A 205 -29.92 33.54 76.13
#